data_AF-A0A2T1EQM3-F1
#
_entry.id   AF-A0A2T1EQM3-F1
#
_cell.length_a   1.000
_cell.length_b   1.000
_cell.length_c   1.000
_cell.angle_alpha   90.00
_cell.angle_beta   90.00
_cell.angle_gamma   90.00
#
_symmetry.space_group_name_H-M   'P 1'
#
loop_
_entity.id
_entity.type
_entity.pdbx_description
1 polymer ?
#
loop_
_entity_poly.entity_id
_entity_poly.type
_entity_poly.pdbx_seq_one_letter_code
_entity_poly.pdbx_strand_id
1 'polypeptide(L)'
;MNSLKLAFKNSFSDRGFVLPIALAMGTVMILVGVAAVARSQQTLLNAIARKQTAGGGSLTVAEGGIARTLAQLTKANNSVLLTRNYDSINPKTNKTYLGVDGILNNGDEENTLVDEWANASSVASCGATPETPDATYNGIIGNGNSYTLKAYRYNNTNGTGTLLIEGKRKTSVSLIKVIVTVDSIAGDFPGVVAFEKMELRGRDVTGSNGNVYYDPAFSTNTSLIASAAPGDANRPDYLNAIISGNDDYPNDGDSVDNIEGKIVACKINPTFPYIFQGTNYLGNLNYNLKLFGSKNGISYYQAIKIQLKENKTVEVDTTAGAVYIYVNGSIRIEKNSLIRNVRTDGIPPRVGDLRIIISTNDKTEIKDTACIQNAFFYAPQGELQLEGSGNGCPSNLNSNIDGVVWAKEIINNSDSDLGIAVPDDISSLSDVANSTGLPGSKKFGSVKTWQRQQQ
;
A
#
# COMPACT_ATOMS: atom_id res chain seq x y z
N MET A 1 -70.35 39.75 -80.08
CA MET A 1 -71.53 40.61 -79.83
C MET A 1 -71.63 40.89 -78.34
N ASN A 2 -71.50 42.18 -78.00
CA ASN A 2 -72.10 42.92 -76.89
C ASN A 2 -72.09 42.27 -75.50
N SER A 3 -71.48 42.89 -74.49
CA SER A 3 -72.00 44.16 -74.01
C SER A 3 -70.99 44.90 -73.13
N LEU A 4 -70.95 46.21 -73.36
CA LEU A 4 -70.22 47.22 -72.62
C LEU A 4 -71.29 48.24 -72.22
N LYS A 5 -71.42 48.57 -70.93
CA LYS A 5 -71.52 49.94 -70.40
C LYS A 5 -72.03 50.04 -68.95
N LEU A 6 -71.27 50.87 -68.21
CA LEU A 6 -71.63 51.78 -67.12
C LEU A 6 -72.19 51.22 -65.80
N ALA A 7 -71.50 51.52 -64.70
CA ALA A 7 -71.76 52.75 -63.95
C ALA A 7 -70.69 52.99 -62.85
N PHE A 8 -69.98 54.11 -62.94
CA PHE A 8 -69.23 54.69 -61.83
C PHE A 8 -70.20 55.48 -60.94
N LYS A 9 -70.16 55.24 -59.62
CA LYS A 9 -70.77 56.11 -58.60
C LYS A 9 -69.83 56.22 -57.38
N ASN A 10 -69.50 57.46 -57.04
CA ASN A 10 -68.58 57.94 -56.01
C ASN A 10 -68.84 57.45 -54.57
N SER A 11 -67.77 57.21 -53.79
CA SER A 11 -67.36 58.11 -52.69
C SER A 11 -66.18 57.56 -51.85
N PHE A 12 -65.27 58.49 -51.52
CA PHE A 12 -64.19 58.51 -50.52
C PHE A 12 -63.98 57.34 -49.54
N SER A 13 -62.73 56.87 -49.44
CA SER A 13 -61.97 56.91 -48.17
C SER A 13 -60.50 56.57 -48.44
N ASP A 14 -59.60 57.49 -48.09
CA ASP A 14 -58.19 57.19 -47.83
C ASP A 14 -58.08 55.97 -46.91
N ARG A 15 -57.27 54.97 -47.31
CA ARG A 15 -56.50 54.05 -46.46
C ARG A 15 -55.86 52.96 -47.32
N GLY A 16 -54.53 52.80 -47.18
CA GLY A 16 -53.94 51.47 -47.25
C GLY A 16 -52.83 51.20 -48.28
N PHE A 17 -51.81 52.04 -48.39
CA PHE A 17 -50.52 51.63 -49.01
C PHE A 17 -49.41 51.36 -47.99
N VAL A 18 -49.74 51.33 -46.69
CA VAL A 18 -48.78 51.05 -45.60
C VAL A 18 -48.63 49.55 -45.35
N LEU A 19 -49.69 48.76 -45.58
CA LEU A 19 -49.71 47.33 -45.25
C LEU A 19 -48.70 46.50 -46.06
N PRO A 20 -48.59 46.64 -47.40
CA PRO A 20 -47.63 45.85 -48.18
C PRO A 20 -46.17 46.23 -47.90
N ILE A 21 -45.91 47.51 -47.61
CA ILE A 21 -44.57 48.03 -47.30
C ILE A 21 -44.12 47.58 -45.91
N ALA A 22 -45.02 47.63 -44.92
CA ALA A 22 -44.74 47.13 -43.57
C ALA A 22 -44.51 45.61 -43.56
N LEU A 23 -45.27 44.85 -44.36
CA LEU A 23 -45.05 43.41 -44.54
C LEU A 23 -43.69 43.13 -45.21
N ALA A 24 -43.34 43.87 -46.27
CA ALA A 24 -42.05 43.69 -46.95
C ALA A 24 -40.86 44.02 -46.02
N MET A 25 -40.91 45.14 -45.29
CA MET A 25 -39.87 45.50 -44.33
C MET A 25 -39.80 44.52 -43.15
N GLY A 26 -40.94 44.08 -42.61
CA GLY A 26 -40.99 43.09 -41.54
C GLY A 26 -40.37 41.75 -41.96
N THR A 27 -40.62 41.33 -43.21
CA THR A 27 -40.06 40.08 -43.75
C THR A 27 -38.53 40.17 -43.91
N VAL A 28 -38.02 41.33 -44.35
CA VAL A 28 -36.57 41.57 -44.46
C VAL A 28 -35.90 41.58 -43.10
N MET A 29 -36.51 42.20 -42.08
CA MET A 29 -35.96 42.19 -40.72
C MET A 29 -35.97 40.78 -40.09
N ILE A 30 -37.00 39.98 -40.35
CA ILE A 30 -37.04 38.58 -39.90
C ILE A 30 -35.94 37.76 -40.58
N LEU A 31 -35.71 37.93 -41.88
CA LEU A 31 -34.62 37.27 -42.61
C LEU A 31 -33.24 37.64 -42.07
N VAL A 32 -33.02 38.92 -41.74
CA VAL A 32 -31.76 39.38 -41.11
C VAL A 32 -31.61 38.78 -39.70
N GLY A 33 -32.68 38.72 -38.92
CA GLY A 33 -32.69 38.08 -37.59
C GLY A 33 -32.37 36.59 -37.65
N VAL A 34 -32.98 35.86 -38.59
CA VAL A 34 -32.73 34.42 -38.80
C VAL A 34 -31.30 34.18 -39.26
N ALA A 35 -30.76 35.02 -40.15
CA ALA A 35 -29.37 34.93 -40.59
C ALA A 35 -28.37 35.22 -39.44
N ALA A 36 -28.69 36.16 -38.55
CA ALA A 36 -27.87 36.45 -37.37
C ALA A 36 -27.90 35.30 -36.35
N VAL A 37 -29.07 34.70 -36.10
CA VAL A 37 -29.21 33.53 -35.23
C VAL A 37 -28.45 32.33 -35.79
N ALA A 38 -28.56 32.06 -37.09
CA ALA A 38 -27.83 30.98 -37.76
C ALA A 38 -26.30 31.17 -37.65
N ARG A 39 -25.79 32.39 -37.85
CA ARG A 39 -24.37 32.70 -37.64
C ARG A 39 -23.93 32.54 -36.18
N SER A 40 -24.79 32.87 -35.21
CA SER A 40 -24.49 32.68 -33.79
C SER A 40 -24.38 31.19 -33.41
N GLN A 41 -25.28 30.35 -33.94
CA GLN A 41 -25.25 28.90 -33.71
C GLN A 41 -24.02 28.26 -34.35
N GLN A 42 -23.62 28.71 -35.54
CA GLN A 42 -22.41 28.26 -36.20
C GLN A 42 -21.14 28.67 -35.40
N THR A 43 -21.16 29.83 -34.76
CA THR A 43 -20.07 30.28 -33.88
C THR A 43 -20.01 29.47 -32.58
N LEU A 44 -21.16 29.15 -31.98
CA LEU A 44 -21.26 28.29 -30.81
C LEU A 44 -20.79 26.85 -31.11
N LEU A 45 -21.24 26.27 -32.23
CA LEU A 45 -20.81 24.95 -32.68
C LEU A 45 -19.31 24.92 -33.01
N ASN A 46 -18.78 25.98 -33.62
CA ASN A 46 -17.34 26.10 -33.85
C ASN A 46 -16.56 26.28 -32.54
N ALA A 47 -17.09 26.96 -31.55
CA ALA A 47 -16.47 27.10 -30.23
C ALA A 47 -16.49 25.78 -29.45
N ILE A 48 -17.60 25.04 -29.48
CA ILE A 48 -17.73 23.70 -28.88
C ILE A 48 -16.85 22.69 -29.60
N ALA A 49 -16.88 22.68 -30.93
CA ALA A 49 -16.03 21.82 -31.76
C ALA A 49 -14.55 22.14 -31.54
N ARG A 50 -14.14 23.41 -31.42
CA ARG A 50 -12.76 23.81 -31.07
C ARG A 50 -12.41 23.40 -29.63
N LYS A 51 -13.33 23.50 -28.67
CA LYS A 51 -13.11 23.02 -27.29
C LYS A 51 -12.93 21.50 -27.23
N GLN A 52 -13.64 20.76 -28.08
CA GLN A 52 -13.53 19.30 -28.21
C GLN A 52 -12.33 18.85 -29.07
N THR A 53 -11.98 19.55 -30.16
CA THR A 53 -10.83 19.18 -31.03
C THR A 53 -9.49 19.72 -30.55
N ALA A 54 -9.43 20.91 -29.97
CA ALA A 54 -8.19 21.43 -29.37
C ALA A 54 -7.93 20.78 -28.00
N GLY A 55 -8.96 20.59 -27.17
CA GLY A 55 -8.81 20.00 -25.82
C GLY A 55 -8.87 18.48 -25.77
N GLY A 56 -9.64 17.82 -26.64
CA GLY A 56 -9.80 16.35 -26.61
C GLY A 56 -8.52 15.63 -27.01
N GLY A 57 -7.78 16.19 -27.97
CA GLY A 57 -6.52 15.58 -28.42
C GLY A 57 -5.38 15.65 -27.40
N SER A 58 -5.24 16.75 -26.65
CA SER A 58 -4.26 16.84 -25.56
C SER A 58 -4.71 16.09 -24.31
N LEU A 59 -6.03 16.00 -24.08
CA LEU A 59 -6.60 15.18 -23.01
C LEU A 59 -6.31 13.69 -23.21
N THR A 60 -6.59 13.12 -24.39
CA THR A 60 -6.27 11.72 -24.67
C THR A 60 -4.77 11.41 -24.51
N VAL A 61 -3.92 12.39 -24.82
CA VAL A 61 -2.46 12.27 -24.59
C VAL A 61 -2.14 12.29 -23.09
N ALA A 62 -2.82 13.12 -22.29
CA ALA A 62 -2.66 13.12 -20.83
C ALA A 62 -3.15 11.80 -20.21
N GLU A 63 -4.29 11.24 -20.67
CA GLU A 63 -4.83 9.95 -20.21
C GLU A 63 -3.89 8.79 -20.56
N GLY A 64 -3.36 8.77 -21.79
CA GLY A 64 -2.34 7.80 -22.18
C GLY A 64 -1.03 7.99 -21.41
N GLY A 65 -0.71 9.23 -21.02
CA GLY A 65 0.41 9.56 -20.15
C GLY A 65 0.24 8.95 -18.77
N ILE A 66 -0.97 9.06 -18.18
CA ILE A 66 -1.31 8.38 -16.92
C ILE A 66 -1.12 6.88 -17.03
N ALA A 67 -1.68 6.24 -18.06
CA ALA A 67 -1.53 4.79 -18.22
C ALA A 67 -0.05 4.37 -18.31
N ARG A 68 0.78 5.13 -19.03
CA ARG A 68 2.23 4.85 -19.15
C ARG A 68 3.00 5.09 -17.86
N THR A 69 2.74 6.20 -17.17
CA THR A 69 3.38 6.49 -15.88
C THR A 69 2.98 5.45 -14.84
N LEU A 70 1.70 5.07 -14.76
CA LEU A 70 1.25 4.02 -13.86
C LEU A 70 1.94 2.68 -14.20
N ALA A 71 1.98 2.29 -15.47
CA ALA A 71 2.65 1.05 -15.90
C ALA A 71 4.15 1.06 -15.58
N GLN A 72 4.82 2.20 -15.70
CA GLN A 72 6.23 2.33 -15.32
C GLN A 72 6.44 2.20 -13.82
N LEU A 73 5.59 2.85 -13.03
CA LEU A 73 5.67 2.81 -11.57
C LEU A 73 5.23 1.45 -10.98
N THR A 74 4.54 0.61 -11.75
CA THR A 74 4.27 -0.79 -11.39
C THR A 74 5.43 -1.75 -11.67
N LYS A 75 6.49 -1.32 -12.36
CA LYS A 75 7.69 -2.17 -12.52
C LYS A 75 8.34 -2.39 -11.15
N ALA A 76 8.93 -3.57 -10.94
CA ALA A 76 9.54 -3.96 -9.66
C ALA A 76 10.57 -2.93 -9.15
N ASN A 77 11.47 -2.47 -10.03
CA ASN A 77 12.51 -1.48 -9.71
C ASN A 77 11.97 -0.08 -9.38
N ASN A 78 10.79 0.28 -9.90
CA ASN A 78 10.17 1.60 -9.69
C ASN A 78 9.20 1.62 -8.51
N SER A 79 8.89 0.46 -7.90
CA SER A 79 7.95 0.37 -6.78
C SER A 79 8.39 1.22 -5.57
N VAL A 80 9.70 1.40 -5.35
CA VAL A 80 10.27 2.27 -4.31
C VAL A 80 9.86 3.74 -4.49
N LEU A 81 9.57 4.17 -5.72
CA LEU A 81 9.17 5.55 -6.02
C LEU A 81 7.75 5.87 -5.54
N LEU A 82 6.92 4.85 -5.29
CA LEU A 82 5.53 5.01 -4.85
C LEU A 82 5.40 5.57 -3.42
N THR A 83 6.49 5.62 -2.66
CA THR A 83 6.54 6.25 -1.34
C THR A 83 7.41 7.50 -1.31
N ARG A 84 7.90 7.94 -2.48
CA ARG A 84 8.80 9.09 -2.64
C ARG A 84 8.12 10.19 -3.42
N ASN A 85 8.47 11.43 -3.13
CA ASN A 85 7.88 12.59 -3.77
C ASN A 85 8.70 13.05 -4.98
N TYR A 86 8.00 13.45 -6.03
CA TYR A 86 8.55 14.15 -7.18
C TYR A 86 7.62 15.30 -7.53
N ASP A 87 8.07 16.55 -7.51
CA ASP A 87 7.24 17.70 -7.79
C ASP A 87 8.07 18.84 -8.38
N SER A 88 7.89 19.06 -9.68
CA SER A 88 8.62 20.07 -10.43
C SER A 88 8.14 21.49 -10.10
N ILE A 89 9.02 22.47 -10.27
CA ILE A 89 8.61 23.88 -10.13
C ILE A 89 7.72 24.28 -11.31
N ASN A 90 6.52 24.76 -11.00
CA ASN A 90 5.63 25.39 -11.94
C ASN A 90 6.21 26.76 -12.34
N PRO A 91 6.55 26.98 -13.61
CA PRO A 91 7.20 28.21 -14.06
C PRO A 91 6.29 29.46 -13.96
N LYS A 92 4.96 29.28 -13.82
CA LYS A 92 4.02 30.40 -13.67
C LYS A 92 3.99 30.95 -12.24
N THR A 93 4.09 30.07 -11.25
CA THR A 93 3.95 30.42 -9.82
C THR A 93 5.28 30.46 -9.09
N ASN A 94 6.33 29.88 -9.68
CA ASN A 94 7.63 29.65 -9.06
C ASN A 94 7.53 28.82 -7.76
N LYS A 95 6.52 27.94 -7.69
CA LYS A 95 6.27 26.99 -6.62
C LYS A 95 6.07 25.59 -7.19
N THR A 96 6.08 24.56 -6.35
CA THR A 96 5.66 23.20 -6.73
C THR A 96 4.23 23.17 -7.27
N TYR A 97 3.87 22.13 -8.02
CA TYR A 97 2.50 22.00 -8.52
C TYR A 97 1.54 21.55 -7.42
N LEU A 98 1.98 20.64 -6.55
CA LEU A 98 1.18 20.12 -5.45
C LEU A 98 1.74 20.61 -4.11
N GLY A 99 0.83 20.78 -3.15
CA GLY A 99 1.14 20.91 -1.74
C GLY A 99 1.75 19.63 -1.15
N VAL A 100 2.20 19.72 0.10
CA VAL A 100 2.68 18.56 0.87
C VAL A 100 1.56 17.55 1.09
N ASP A 101 0.32 18.03 1.18
CA ASP A 101 -0.89 17.22 1.27
C ASP A 101 -1.30 16.54 -0.07
N GLY A 102 -0.62 16.87 -1.17
CA GLY A 102 -0.93 16.40 -2.52
C GLY A 102 -2.12 17.12 -3.17
N ILE A 103 -2.57 18.25 -2.61
CA ILE A 103 -3.65 19.08 -3.15
C ILE A 103 -3.05 20.17 -4.04
N LEU A 104 -3.73 20.48 -5.14
CA LEU A 104 -3.30 21.49 -6.10
C LEU A 104 -3.79 22.88 -5.65
N ASN A 105 -2.89 23.87 -5.58
CA ASN A 105 -3.19 25.27 -5.27
C ASN A 105 -3.86 25.47 -3.89
N ASN A 106 -3.42 24.74 -2.87
CA ASN A 106 -3.93 24.84 -1.50
C ASN A 106 -3.11 25.83 -0.63
N GLY A 107 -2.01 26.37 -1.16
CA GLY A 107 -1.21 27.42 -0.52
C GLY A 107 -0.03 26.90 0.30
N ASP A 108 0.12 25.58 0.44
CA ASP A 108 1.24 24.88 1.06
C ASP A 108 2.31 24.42 0.03
N GLU A 109 2.24 24.91 -1.22
CA GLU A 109 3.25 24.62 -2.23
C GLU A 109 4.61 25.22 -1.87
N GLU A 110 5.67 24.46 -2.17
CA GLU A 110 7.04 24.75 -1.79
C GLU A 110 7.74 25.57 -2.89
N ASN A 111 8.73 26.39 -2.51
CA ASN A 111 9.51 27.20 -3.46
C ASN A 111 10.71 26.45 -4.05
N THR A 112 10.90 25.18 -3.67
CA THR A 112 12.03 24.34 -4.07
C THR A 112 11.54 23.10 -4.79
N LEU A 113 12.28 22.66 -5.82
CA LEU A 113 12.04 21.38 -6.48
C LEU A 113 12.06 20.26 -5.43
N VAL A 114 11.07 19.38 -5.49
CA VAL A 114 11.11 18.12 -4.74
C VAL A 114 11.42 16.99 -5.71
N ASP A 115 12.57 16.37 -5.55
CA ASP A 115 12.97 15.23 -6.37
C ASP A 115 13.64 14.18 -5.48
N GLU A 116 12.79 13.47 -4.73
CA GLU A 116 13.24 12.32 -3.94
C GLU A 116 13.49 11.09 -4.83
N TRP A 117 13.05 11.13 -6.09
CA TRP A 117 13.22 10.05 -7.06
C TRP A 117 14.66 9.98 -7.58
N ALA A 118 15.32 11.13 -7.79
CA ALA A 118 16.70 11.21 -8.27
C ALA A 118 17.73 10.48 -7.37
N ASN A 119 17.44 10.38 -6.07
CA ASN A 119 18.29 9.69 -5.10
C ASN A 119 17.62 8.43 -4.52
N ALA A 120 16.50 8.01 -5.11
CA ALA A 120 15.83 6.80 -4.68
C ALA A 120 16.69 5.60 -5.11
N SER A 121 17.36 4.97 -4.16
CA SER A 121 17.83 3.61 -4.34
C SER A 121 16.75 2.69 -3.82
N SER A 122 16.40 1.65 -4.59
CA SER A 122 15.86 0.46 -3.92
C SER A 122 16.90 0.06 -2.87
N VAL A 123 16.50 -0.16 -1.63
CA VAL A 123 17.46 -0.68 -0.65
C VAL A 123 17.76 -2.10 -1.12
N ALA A 124 19.02 -2.39 -1.43
CA ALA A 124 19.48 -3.76 -1.60
C ALA A 124 19.37 -4.46 -0.26
N SER A 125 18.21 -5.00 0.02
CA SER A 125 18.11 -6.08 0.96
C SER A 125 18.33 -7.39 0.20
N CYS A 126 19.11 -8.30 0.78
CA CYS A 126 19.13 -9.70 0.35
C CYS A 126 19.84 -9.97 -0.99
N GLY A 127 21.05 -9.40 -1.21
CA GLY A 127 21.91 -9.77 -2.34
C GLY A 127 21.43 -9.29 -3.73
N ALA A 128 20.21 -8.77 -3.86
CA ALA A 128 19.80 -8.04 -5.05
C ALA A 128 20.61 -6.75 -5.14
N THR A 129 21.30 -6.54 -6.27
CA THR A 129 21.88 -5.23 -6.57
C THR A 129 20.75 -4.20 -6.48
N PRO A 130 20.97 -3.05 -5.81
CA PRO A 130 20.01 -1.96 -5.83
C PRO A 130 19.72 -1.63 -7.30
N GLU A 131 18.55 -2.00 -7.80
CA GLU A 131 18.15 -1.55 -9.12
C GLU A 131 17.80 -0.08 -8.96
N THR A 132 18.54 0.76 -9.70
CA THR A 132 18.23 2.18 -9.78
C THR A 132 16.88 2.31 -10.49
N PRO A 133 15.90 3.01 -9.91
CA PRO A 133 14.62 3.23 -10.57
C PRO A 133 14.82 3.87 -11.96
N ASP A 134 14.07 3.39 -12.95
CA ASP A 134 14.14 3.82 -14.36
C ASP A 134 12.94 4.69 -14.79
N ALA A 135 12.29 5.36 -13.83
CA ALA A 135 11.09 6.13 -14.16
C ALA A 135 11.40 7.29 -15.10
N THR A 136 10.68 7.33 -16.23
CA THR A 136 10.77 8.46 -17.17
C THR A 136 9.69 9.49 -16.87
N TYR A 137 10.09 10.75 -16.74
CA TYR A 137 9.14 11.85 -16.49
C TYR A 137 8.37 12.29 -17.73
N ASN A 138 8.69 11.78 -18.92
CA ASN A 138 8.06 12.19 -20.16
C ASN A 138 8.06 11.07 -21.21
N GLY A 139 7.27 11.24 -22.26
CA GLY A 139 7.31 10.35 -23.41
C GLY A 139 6.39 10.79 -24.54
N ILE A 140 6.46 10.06 -25.65
CA ILE A 140 5.72 10.34 -26.89
C ILE A 140 4.51 9.40 -26.99
N ILE A 141 3.35 9.96 -27.37
CA ILE A 141 2.11 9.21 -27.66
C ILE A 141 1.66 9.52 -29.09
N GLY A 142 1.88 8.57 -29.99
CA GLY A 142 1.62 8.74 -31.43
C GLY A 142 2.60 9.71 -32.10
N ASN A 143 2.22 10.29 -33.23
CA ASN A 143 3.09 11.19 -34.00
C ASN A 143 3.07 12.63 -33.46
N GLY A 144 4.11 13.01 -32.72
CA GLY A 144 4.37 14.39 -32.31
C GLY A 144 3.57 14.90 -31.11
N ASN A 145 2.88 14.03 -30.37
CA ASN A 145 2.28 14.39 -29.09
C ASN A 145 3.12 13.83 -27.95
N SER A 146 3.18 14.55 -26.84
CA SER A 146 4.00 14.17 -25.69
C SER A 146 3.23 14.30 -24.40
N TYR A 147 3.58 13.49 -23.41
CA TYR A 147 3.13 13.66 -22.04
C TYR A 147 4.31 13.96 -21.13
N THR A 148 4.04 14.57 -19.99
CA THR A 148 5.04 14.86 -18.95
C THR A 148 4.39 14.72 -17.58
N LEU A 149 5.00 13.92 -16.71
CA LEU A 149 4.71 13.88 -15.29
C LEU A 149 5.20 15.19 -14.67
N LYS A 150 4.29 15.97 -14.08
CA LYS A 150 4.60 17.25 -13.43
C LYS A 150 4.84 17.08 -11.94
N ALA A 151 4.05 16.21 -11.32
CA ALA A 151 4.14 15.94 -9.90
C ALA A 151 3.58 14.55 -9.52
N TYR A 152 4.12 14.02 -8.44
CA TYR A 152 3.75 12.83 -7.69
C TYR A 152 3.99 13.12 -6.20
N ARG A 153 2.94 13.10 -5.37
CA ARG A 153 3.04 13.25 -3.92
C ARG A 153 2.45 12.04 -3.20
N TYR A 154 3.20 11.44 -2.28
CA TYR A 154 2.73 10.35 -1.45
C TYR A 154 2.27 10.86 -0.08
N ASN A 155 1.02 10.55 0.27
CA ASN A 155 0.47 10.82 1.59
C ASN A 155 0.50 9.53 2.43
N ASN A 156 1.45 9.46 3.36
CA ASN A 156 1.66 8.28 4.21
C ASN A 156 0.47 8.00 5.14
N THR A 157 -0.19 9.05 5.65
CA THR A 157 -1.34 8.93 6.55
C THR A 157 -2.52 8.23 5.88
N ASN A 158 -2.77 8.55 4.60
CA ASN A 158 -3.90 8.03 3.85
C ASN A 158 -3.55 6.84 2.94
N GLY A 159 -2.26 6.50 2.81
CA GLY A 159 -1.77 5.50 1.88
C GLY A 159 -2.13 5.83 0.43
N THR A 160 -2.04 7.09 0.02
CA THR A 160 -2.45 7.54 -1.33
C THR A 160 -1.34 8.28 -2.05
N GLY A 161 -1.19 8.01 -3.35
CA GLY A 161 -0.37 8.79 -4.26
C GLY A 161 -1.23 9.73 -5.11
N THR A 162 -0.84 11.00 -5.20
CA THR A 162 -1.46 11.96 -6.12
C THR A 162 -0.54 12.23 -7.29
N LEU A 163 -0.99 11.93 -8.50
CA LEU A 163 -0.26 12.17 -9.75
C LEU A 163 -0.84 13.38 -10.49
N LEU A 164 0.02 14.20 -11.08
CA LEU A 164 -0.36 15.27 -12.00
C LEU A 164 0.41 15.12 -13.32
N ILE A 165 -0.33 14.90 -14.41
CA ILE A 165 0.24 14.68 -15.74
C ILE A 165 -0.26 15.70 -16.74
N GLU A 166 0.68 16.24 -17.52
CA GLU A 166 0.44 17.13 -18.63
C GLU A 166 0.48 16.36 -19.95
N GLY A 167 -0.58 16.45 -20.75
CA GLY A 167 -0.60 15.99 -22.14
C GLY A 167 -0.52 17.18 -23.08
N LYS A 168 0.40 17.11 -24.05
CA LYS A 168 0.63 18.15 -25.05
C LYS A 168 0.41 17.62 -26.46
N ARG A 169 -0.44 18.33 -27.22
CA ARG A 169 -0.66 18.11 -28.66
C ARG A 169 -0.54 19.43 -29.39
N LYS A 170 0.52 19.60 -30.18
CA LYS A 170 0.87 20.89 -30.81
C LYS A 170 0.96 22.01 -29.76
N THR A 171 0.09 23.00 -29.83
CA THR A 171 -0.01 24.13 -28.89
C THR A 171 -1.02 23.90 -27.76
N SER A 172 -1.80 22.82 -27.81
CA SER A 172 -2.80 22.51 -26.78
C SER A 172 -2.20 21.68 -25.66
N VAL A 173 -2.55 22.05 -24.43
CA VAL A 173 -2.10 21.40 -23.19
C VAL A 173 -3.33 21.04 -22.35
N SER A 174 -3.32 19.85 -21.76
CA SER A 174 -4.32 19.42 -20.77
C SER A 174 -3.61 18.81 -19.56
N LEU A 175 -4.08 19.12 -18.36
CA LEU A 175 -3.60 18.55 -17.10
C LEU A 175 -4.65 17.61 -16.53
N ILE A 176 -4.23 16.43 -16.07
CA ILE A 176 -5.07 15.49 -15.33
C ILE A 176 -4.41 15.18 -14.00
N LYS A 177 -5.20 15.29 -12.92
CA LYS A 177 -4.85 14.88 -11.57
C LYS A 177 -5.53 13.56 -11.26
N VAL A 178 -4.78 12.58 -10.77
CA VAL A 178 -5.29 11.27 -10.35
C VAL A 178 -4.84 10.98 -8.93
N ILE A 179 -5.76 10.52 -8.10
CA ILE A 179 -5.46 10.03 -6.75
C ILE A 179 -5.67 8.52 -6.75
N VAL A 180 -4.66 7.78 -6.35
CA VAL A 180 -4.65 6.31 -6.29
C VAL A 180 -4.28 5.85 -4.88
N THR A 181 -4.80 4.70 -4.45
CA THR A 181 -4.24 4.04 -3.27
C THR A 181 -2.89 3.43 -3.63
N VAL A 182 -1.97 3.43 -2.66
CA VAL A 182 -0.70 2.72 -2.76
C VAL A 182 -0.76 1.60 -1.73
N ASP A 183 -1.04 0.41 -2.22
CA ASP A 183 -1.14 -0.78 -1.41
C ASP A 183 0.26 -1.39 -1.23
N SER A 184 0.49 -2.06 -0.11
CA SER A 184 1.71 -2.87 0.06
C SER A 184 1.39 -4.28 -0.39
N ILE A 185 2.01 -4.78 -1.46
CA ILE A 185 1.94 -6.21 -1.76
C ILE A 185 2.93 -6.93 -0.86
N ALA A 186 2.40 -7.90 -0.13
CA ALA A 186 3.09 -8.78 0.77
C ALA A 186 3.75 -10.00 0.09
N GLY A 187 3.97 -9.98 -1.23
CA GLY A 187 4.42 -11.19 -1.96
C GLY A 187 5.70 -11.81 -1.38
N ASP A 188 6.54 -10.98 -0.75
CA ASP A 188 7.75 -11.38 -0.04
C ASP A 188 7.76 -10.88 1.41
N PHE A 189 6.59 -10.67 2.04
CA PHE A 189 6.58 -10.20 3.41
C PHE A 189 7.31 -11.19 4.33
N PRO A 190 8.21 -10.71 5.20
CA PRO A 190 8.95 -11.56 6.11
C PRO A 190 8.06 -11.99 7.28
N GLY A 191 7.37 -13.13 7.12
CA GLY A 191 6.51 -13.71 8.15
C GLY A 191 7.30 -14.17 9.38
N VAL A 192 8.47 -14.76 9.14
CA VAL A 192 9.39 -15.23 10.19
C VAL A 192 10.78 -14.65 9.94
N VAL A 193 11.38 -14.01 10.96
CA VAL A 193 12.71 -13.41 10.87
C VAL A 193 13.55 -13.82 12.08
N ALA A 194 14.73 -14.38 11.81
CA ALA A 194 15.82 -14.43 12.79
C ALA A 194 16.89 -13.41 12.41
N PHE A 195 17.20 -12.47 13.31
CA PHE A 195 18.24 -11.47 13.05
C PHE A 195 19.65 -12.03 13.14
N GLU A 196 19.82 -13.13 13.87
CA GLU A 196 21.05 -13.90 13.96
C GLU A 196 20.77 -15.37 13.64
N LYS A 197 20.36 -16.15 14.64
CA LYS A 197 20.32 -17.62 14.55
C LYS A 197 18.92 -18.17 14.34
N MET A 198 18.78 -19.14 13.43
CA MET A 198 17.54 -19.90 13.24
C MET A 198 17.81 -21.40 13.31
N GLU A 199 17.10 -22.09 14.20
CA GLU A 199 17.04 -23.55 14.30
C GLU A 199 15.57 -23.98 14.42
N LEU A 200 14.94 -24.35 13.31
CA LEU A 200 13.52 -24.76 13.32
C LEU A 200 13.33 -26.23 13.72
N ARG A 201 14.30 -27.09 13.43
CA ARG A 201 14.32 -28.52 13.78
C ARG A 201 12.96 -29.22 13.63
N GLY A 202 12.44 -29.26 12.41
CA GLY A 202 11.16 -29.90 12.09
C GLY A 202 9.93 -29.04 12.25
N ARG A 203 10.03 -27.82 12.80
CA ARG A 203 8.86 -26.95 12.97
C ARG A 203 8.26 -26.49 11.63
N ASP A 204 6.94 -26.60 11.52
CA ASP A 204 6.17 -26.09 10.39
C ASP A 204 6.11 -24.55 10.34
N VAL A 205 6.43 -23.94 9.20
CA VAL A 205 6.12 -22.52 8.93
C VAL A 205 5.11 -22.46 7.80
N THR A 206 3.88 -22.11 8.12
CA THR A 206 2.73 -22.21 7.19
C THR A 206 2.12 -20.84 6.85
N GLY A 207 1.29 -20.83 5.82
CA GLY A 207 0.59 -19.66 5.30
C GLY A 207 1.28 -19.03 4.09
N SER A 208 0.50 -18.31 3.26
CA SER A 208 1.03 -17.71 2.02
C SER A 208 2.09 -16.63 2.25
N ASN A 209 2.14 -16.06 3.46
CA ASN A 209 3.16 -15.13 3.91
C ASN A 209 4.20 -15.77 4.85
N GLY A 210 4.26 -17.10 4.93
CA GLY A 210 5.20 -17.88 5.73
C GLY A 210 6.65 -17.83 5.24
N ASN A 211 7.08 -16.70 4.66
CA ASN A 211 8.45 -16.53 4.22
C ASN A 211 9.39 -16.37 5.41
N VAL A 212 10.50 -17.10 5.35
CA VAL A 212 11.52 -17.18 6.39
C VAL A 212 12.74 -16.38 5.96
N TYR A 213 13.19 -15.47 6.82
CA TYR A 213 14.39 -14.65 6.61
C TYR A 213 15.39 -14.89 7.73
N TYR A 214 16.67 -15.03 7.36
CA TYR A 214 17.77 -15.22 8.31
C TYR A 214 19.03 -14.51 7.83
N ASP A 215 19.90 -14.08 8.75
CA ASP A 215 21.21 -13.53 8.39
C ASP A 215 22.19 -14.69 8.08
N PRO A 216 22.66 -14.84 6.82
CA PRO A 216 23.57 -15.92 6.46
C PRO A 216 24.90 -15.87 7.23
N ALA A 217 25.29 -14.73 7.81
CA ALA A 217 26.49 -14.65 8.64
C ALA A 217 26.45 -15.54 9.89
N PHE A 218 25.24 -16.00 10.30
CA PHE A 218 25.01 -16.83 11.48
C PHE A 218 24.46 -18.22 11.14
N SER A 219 24.45 -18.61 9.86
CA SER A 219 24.00 -19.92 9.41
C SER A 219 25.17 -20.91 9.24
N THR A 220 24.84 -22.18 9.00
CA THR A 220 25.85 -23.21 8.65
C THR A 220 26.47 -22.97 7.27
N ASN A 221 25.79 -22.22 6.40
CA ASN A 221 26.28 -21.87 5.05
C ASN A 221 26.21 -20.35 4.83
N THR A 222 27.33 -19.68 5.14
CA THR A 222 27.48 -18.22 5.04
C THR A 222 27.57 -17.69 3.61
N SER A 223 27.63 -18.56 2.61
CA SER A 223 27.74 -18.18 1.19
C SER A 223 26.39 -17.94 0.51
N LEU A 224 25.28 -18.27 1.17
CA LEU A 224 23.94 -18.06 0.65
C LEU A 224 23.57 -16.57 0.68
N ILE A 225 23.05 -16.05 -0.44
CA ILE A 225 22.77 -14.62 -0.62
C ILE A 225 21.43 -14.32 -1.31
N ALA A 226 20.64 -15.35 -1.63
CA ALA A 226 19.41 -15.22 -2.41
C ALA A 226 18.23 -15.86 -1.66
N SER A 227 17.28 -16.41 -2.40
CA SER A 227 16.13 -17.14 -1.84
C SER A 227 15.96 -18.49 -2.53
N ALA A 228 15.33 -19.43 -1.84
CA ALA A 228 14.79 -20.65 -2.43
C ALA A 228 13.29 -20.74 -2.13
N ALA A 229 12.48 -20.88 -3.17
CA ALA A 229 11.07 -21.20 -3.09
C ALA A 229 10.86 -22.72 -2.93
N PRO A 230 9.66 -23.17 -2.49
CA PRO A 230 9.33 -24.60 -2.47
C PRO A 230 9.55 -25.25 -3.84
N GLY A 231 10.27 -26.37 -3.87
CA GLY A 231 10.59 -27.13 -5.08
C GLY A 231 11.82 -26.66 -5.86
N ASP A 232 12.48 -25.57 -5.46
CA ASP A 232 13.74 -25.15 -6.09
C ASP A 232 14.87 -26.17 -5.83
N ALA A 233 15.74 -26.39 -6.81
CA ALA A 233 16.81 -27.38 -6.71
C ALA A 233 17.84 -27.07 -5.60
N ASN A 234 18.00 -25.80 -5.23
CA ASN A 234 18.88 -25.36 -4.15
C ASN A 234 18.18 -25.28 -2.78
N ARG A 235 16.87 -25.61 -2.70
CA ARG A 235 16.09 -25.55 -1.46
C ARG A 235 16.72 -26.30 -0.27
N PRO A 236 17.32 -27.51 -0.46
CA PRO A 236 17.99 -28.22 0.64
C PRO A 236 19.14 -27.41 1.28
N ASP A 237 19.90 -26.62 0.51
CA ASP A 237 20.98 -25.80 1.07
C ASP A 237 20.44 -24.74 2.04
N TYR A 238 19.28 -24.16 1.72
CA TYR A 238 18.61 -23.16 2.56
C TYR A 238 17.95 -23.78 3.80
N LEU A 239 17.36 -24.97 3.67
CA LEU A 239 16.81 -25.74 4.79
C LEU A 239 17.91 -26.13 5.79
N ASN A 240 19.05 -26.60 5.30
CA ASN A 240 20.22 -26.92 6.13
C ASN A 240 20.81 -25.67 6.81
N ALA A 241 20.78 -24.52 6.14
CA ALA A 241 21.28 -23.25 6.70
C ALA A 241 20.53 -22.82 7.97
N ILE A 242 19.24 -23.13 8.06
CA ILE A 242 18.36 -22.78 9.19
C ILE A 242 18.04 -23.99 10.10
N ILE A 243 18.77 -25.10 9.93
CA ILE A 243 18.62 -26.35 10.67
C ILE A 243 17.14 -26.76 10.73
N SER A 244 16.49 -26.91 9.57
CA SER A 244 15.06 -27.22 9.52
C SER A 244 14.73 -28.71 9.68
N GLY A 245 15.69 -29.63 9.52
CA GLY A 245 15.47 -31.07 9.64
C GLY A 245 15.33 -31.55 11.09
N ASN A 246 14.78 -32.75 11.30
CA ASN A 246 14.49 -33.31 12.63
C ASN A 246 15.75 -33.84 13.36
N ASP A 247 16.86 -34.04 12.65
CA ASP A 247 18.05 -34.64 13.23
C ASP A 247 19.01 -33.61 13.82
N ASP A 248 19.65 -34.00 14.93
CA ASP A 248 20.74 -33.27 15.60
C ASP A 248 21.99 -33.06 14.71
N TYR A 249 22.00 -33.62 13.50
CA TYR A 249 23.14 -33.61 12.59
C TYR A 249 22.86 -32.84 11.30
N PRO A 250 23.52 -31.68 11.07
CA PRO A 250 23.28 -30.82 9.92
C PRO A 250 23.73 -31.38 8.55
N ASN A 251 24.09 -32.66 8.45
CA ASN A 251 24.75 -33.25 7.27
C ASN A 251 24.09 -34.50 6.68
N ASP A 252 22.99 -35.03 7.25
CA ASP A 252 22.44 -36.32 6.79
C ASP A 252 21.50 -36.21 5.58
N GLY A 253 21.29 -35.01 5.04
CA GLY A 253 20.56 -34.80 3.78
C GLY A 253 19.06 -35.03 3.86
N ASP A 254 18.52 -35.34 5.04
CA ASP A 254 17.09 -35.56 5.30
C ASP A 254 16.40 -34.27 5.75
N SER A 255 16.58 -33.19 4.99
CA SER A 255 15.91 -31.92 5.26
C SER A 255 14.43 -32.05 4.91
N VAL A 256 13.58 -32.25 5.91
CA VAL A 256 12.13 -32.17 5.74
C VAL A 256 11.76 -30.69 5.44
N ASP A 257 11.13 -30.44 4.31
CA ASP A 257 10.68 -29.09 3.92
C ASP A 257 9.32 -28.79 4.55
N ASN A 258 9.37 -28.29 5.78
CA ASN A 258 8.19 -27.92 6.58
C ASN A 258 7.85 -26.42 6.44
N ILE A 259 8.40 -25.73 5.43
CA ILE A 259 8.22 -24.28 5.25
C ILE A 259 7.46 -24.04 3.94
N GLU A 260 6.20 -23.60 4.03
CA GLU A 260 5.36 -23.33 2.85
C GLU A 260 5.86 -22.12 2.03
N GLY A 261 6.54 -21.18 2.68
CA GLY A 261 7.06 -19.96 2.05
C GLY A 261 8.47 -20.07 1.47
N LYS A 262 8.99 -18.94 0.97
CA LYS A 262 10.40 -18.82 0.57
C LYS A 262 11.31 -18.80 1.80
N ILE A 263 12.50 -19.35 1.66
CA ILE A 263 13.59 -19.16 2.61
C ILE A 263 14.56 -18.17 1.97
N VAL A 264 14.85 -17.06 2.64
CA VAL A 264 15.62 -15.94 2.12
C VAL A 264 16.84 -15.70 3.00
N ALA A 265 18.03 -15.88 2.42
CA ALA A 265 19.31 -15.61 3.06
C ALA A 265 19.59 -14.10 3.00
N CYS A 266 19.19 -13.40 4.06
CA CYS A 266 19.18 -11.95 4.10
C CYS A 266 19.17 -11.36 5.49
N LYS A 267 20.14 -10.48 5.74
CA LYS A 267 20.14 -9.60 6.90
C LYS A 267 19.05 -8.53 6.76
N ILE A 268 17.99 -8.64 7.55
CA ILE A 268 17.01 -7.56 7.74
C ILE A 268 17.40 -6.74 8.96
N ASN A 269 17.46 -5.40 8.82
CA ASN A 269 17.69 -4.47 9.93
C ASN A 269 16.45 -3.57 10.11
N PRO A 270 15.39 -4.05 10.75
CA PRO A 270 14.17 -3.27 10.87
C PRO A 270 14.39 -2.05 11.75
N THR A 271 13.87 -0.91 11.33
CA THR A 271 13.92 0.37 12.07
C THR A 271 12.76 0.56 13.04
N PHE A 272 12.02 -0.52 13.35
CA PHE A 272 10.83 -0.47 14.19
C PHE A 272 11.18 -0.18 15.66
N PRO A 273 10.55 0.79 16.33
CA PRO A 273 10.89 1.15 17.70
C PRO A 273 10.46 0.07 18.69
N TYR A 274 11.41 -0.46 19.46
CA TYR A 274 11.16 -1.47 20.51
C TYR A 274 11.50 -1.00 21.92
N ILE A 275 11.84 0.28 22.09
CA ILE A 275 12.06 0.86 23.42
C ILE A 275 10.73 0.83 24.19
N PHE A 276 10.80 0.43 25.45
CA PHE A 276 9.68 0.35 26.38
C PHE A 276 8.84 1.64 26.40
N GLN A 277 7.54 1.55 26.09
CA GLN A 277 6.62 2.69 25.92
C GLN A 277 5.27 2.46 26.60
N GLY A 278 4.56 3.56 26.87
CA GLY A 278 3.22 3.53 27.49
C GLY A 278 3.19 3.99 28.94
N THR A 279 1.98 4.14 29.48
CA THR A 279 1.73 4.53 30.88
C THR A 279 0.94 3.46 31.64
N ASN A 280 0.33 2.50 30.93
CA ASN A 280 -0.49 1.45 31.54
C ASN A 280 0.40 0.31 32.01
N TYR A 281 0.84 0.40 33.25
CA TYR A 281 1.72 -0.58 33.86
C TYR A 281 0.94 -1.80 34.37
N LEU A 282 1.32 -2.98 33.86
CA LEU A 282 0.75 -4.28 34.18
C LEU A 282 1.60 -5.07 35.21
N GLY A 283 2.86 -4.68 35.42
CA GLY A 283 3.77 -5.39 36.32
C GLY A 283 4.10 -6.80 35.85
N ASN A 284 4.05 -7.77 36.76
CA ASN A 284 4.29 -9.18 36.46
C ASN A 284 2.96 -9.87 36.09
N LEU A 285 2.82 -10.30 34.84
CA LEU A 285 1.60 -10.95 34.37
C LEU A 285 1.64 -12.45 34.63
N ASN A 286 0.86 -12.94 35.60
CA ASN A 286 0.73 -14.37 35.92
C ASN A 286 -0.72 -14.80 36.21
N TYR A 287 -1.69 -14.04 35.72
CA TYR A 287 -3.12 -14.22 35.97
C TYR A 287 -3.95 -13.95 34.71
N ASN A 288 -5.25 -14.22 34.77
CA ASN A 288 -6.17 -13.94 33.67
C ASN A 288 -6.40 -12.43 33.55
N LEU A 289 -6.15 -11.86 32.38
CA LEU A 289 -6.25 -10.42 32.16
C LEU A 289 -6.96 -10.14 30.84
N LYS A 290 -7.80 -9.10 30.82
CA LYS A 290 -8.39 -8.56 29.61
C LYS A 290 -7.90 -7.13 29.36
N LEU A 291 -7.36 -6.88 28.18
CA LEU A 291 -6.84 -5.60 27.71
C LEU A 291 -7.71 -5.06 26.58
N PHE A 292 -7.71 -3.74 26.37
CA PHE A 292 -8.59 -3.09 25.40
C PHE A 292 -7.85 -2.05 24.55
N GLY A 293 -8.13 -2.08 23.25
CA GLY A 293 -7.77 -1.03 22.31
C GLY A 293 -8.55 0.27 22.56
N SER A 294 -7.97 1.39 22.14
CA SER A 294 -8.61 2.70 22.23
C SER A 294 -9.21 3.11 20.89
N LYS A 295 -10.40 3.74 20.88
CA LYS A 295 -11.15 4.08 19.65
C LYS A 295 -10.37 4.96 18.66
N ASN A 296 -9.41 5.75 19.14
CA ASN A 296 -8.72 6.77 18.36
C ASN A 296 -7.19 6.61 18.37
N GLY A 297 -6.68 5.40 18.59
CA GLY A 297 -5.23 5.20 18.61
C GLY A 297 -4.78 3.87 19.17
N ILE A 298 -3.47 3.78 19.39
CA ILE A 298 -2.81 2.60 19.92
C ILE A 298 -2.86 2.67 21.46
N SER A 299 -3.34 1.60 22.10
CA SER A 299 -3.19 1.42 23.54
C SER A 299 -1.82 0.81 23.84
N TYR A 300 -1.01 1.53 24.62
CA TYR A 300 0.32 1.08 25.06
C TYR A 300 0.26 0.51 26.48
N TYR A 301 0.68 -0.74 26.64
CA TYR A 301 0.79 -1.43 27.92
C TYR A 301 2.23 -1.86 28.20
N GLN A 302 2.55 -1.96 29.47
CA GLN A 302 3.89 -2.27 29.97
C GLN A 302 3.86 -3.45 30.92
N ALA A 303 4.56 -4.53 30.60
CA ALA A 303 4.79 -5.65 31.51
C ALA A 303 6.29 -5.75 31.83
N ILE A 304 6.63 -6.09 33.08
CA ILE A 304 8.02 -6.47 33.41
C ILE A 304 8.29 -7.86 32.82
N LYS A 305 7.40 -8.80 33.09
CA LYS A 305 7.50 -10.18 32.64
C LYS A 305 6.12 -10.77 32.43
N ILE A 306 6.04 -11.78 31.58
CA ILE A 306 4.84 -12.56 31.35
C ILE A 306 5.12 -14.00 31.74
N GLN A 307 4.37 -14.55 32.69
CA GLN A 307 4.53 -15.89 33.23
C GLN A 307 3.16 -16.56 33.34
N LEU A 308 2.64 -17.04 32.21
CA LEU A 308 1.34 -17.68 32.13
C LEU A 308 1.49 -19.20 32.25
N LYS A 309 0.78 -19.79 33.19
CA LYS A 309 0.79 -21.24 33.48
C LYS A 309 -0.62 -21.68 33.76
N GLU A 310 -0.93 -22.98 33.67
CA GLU A 310 -2.21 -23.53 34.16
C GLU A 310 -3.45 -22.89 33.51
N ASN A 311 -3.43 -22.78 32.19
CA ASN A 311 -4.54 -22.27 31.38
C ASN A 311 -4.85 -20.77 31.62
N LYS A 312 -3.85 -19.98 32.06
CA LYS A 312 -4.03 -18.54 32.20
C LYS A 312 -4.09 -17.87 30.83
N THR A 313 -4.95 -16.87 30.73
CA THR A 313 -5.25 -16.18 29.47
C THR A 313 -5.05 -14.68 29.59
N VAL A 314 -4.28 -14.09 28.68
CA VAL A 314 -4.30 -12.66 28.40
C VAL A 314 -5.12 -12.45 27.13
N GLU A 315 -6.34 -11.95 27.28
CA GLU A 315 -7.22 -11.62 26.16
C GLU A 315 -7.09 -10.15 25.81
N VAL A 316 -6.82 -9.85 24.54
CA VAL A 316 -6.64 -8.48 24.07
C VAL A 316 -7.71 -8.16 23.05
N ASP A 317 -8.62 -7.27 23.43
CA ASP A 317 -9.73 -6.83 22.58
C ASP A 317 -9.29 -5.65 21.70
N THR A 318 -9.08 -5.91 20.42
CA THR A 318 -8.64 -4.90 19.43
C THR A 318 -9.79 -4.32 18.61
N THR A 319 -11.05 -4.54 19.03
CA THR A 319 -12.23 -4.03 18.31
C THR A 319 -12.19 -2.53 18.12
N ALA A 320 -11.81 -1.81 19.19
CA ALA A 320 -11.78 -0.36 19.19
C ALA A 320 -10.48 0.22 18.59
N GLY A 321 -9.37 -0.53 18.64
CA GLY A 321 -8.07 -0.07 18.17
C GLY A 321 -6.95 -1.04 18.49
N ALA A 322 -5.74 -0.74 18.00
CA ALA A 322 -4.58 -1.60 18.22
C ALA A 322 -4.08 -1.53 19.67
N VAL A 323 -3.41 -2.60 20.12
CA VAL A 323 -2.85 -2.78 21.45
C VAL A 323 -1.41 -3.27 21.35
N TYR A 324 -0.48 -2.49 21.91
CA TYR A 324 0.94 -2.85 21.97
C TYR A 324 1.32 -3.14 23.41
N ILE A 325 1.83 -4.35 23.66
CA ILE A 325 2.34 -4.79 24.94
C ILE A 325 3.85 -4.77 24.87
N TYR A 326 4.46 -3.79 25.56
CA TYR A 326 5.90 -3.72 25.75
C TYR A 326 6.29 -4.57 26.95
N VAL A 327 7.24 -5.47 26.74
CA VAL A 327 7.75 -6.37 27.78
C VAL A 327 9.22 -6.03 28.04
N ASN A 328 9.54 -5.76 29.30
CA ASN A 328 10.90 -5.45 29.77
C ASN A 328 11.46 -6.61 30.59
N GLY A 329 11.43 -7.80 29.99
CA GLY A 329 11.94 -9.02 30.59
C GLY A 329 11.40 -10.27 29.91
N SER A 330 11.62 -11.43 30.54
CA SER A 330 11.22 -12.73 29.98
C SER A 330 9.71 -12.93 29.81
N ILE A 331 9.38 -13.73 28.79
CA ILE A 331 8.04 -14.28 28.57
C ILE A 331 8.13 -15.79 28.72
N ARG A 332 7.22 -16.39 29.48
CA ARG A 332 7.09 -17.83 29.63
C ARG A 332 5.62 -18.20 29.64
N ILE A 333 5.21 -19.00 28.66
CA ILE A 333 3.84 -19.47 28.48
C ILE A 333 3.87 -21.00 28.46
N GLU A 334 3.13 -21.64 29.35
CA GLU A 334 3.14 -23.10 29.54
C GLU A 334 1.72 -23.68 29.59
N LYS A 335 1.60 -24.99 29.37
CA LYS A 335 0.33 -25.74 29.33
C LYS A 335 -0.63 -25.11 28.31
N ASN A 336 -1.94 -25.18 28.50
CA ASN A 336 -2.91 -24.54 27.60
C ASN A 336 -3.08 -23.03 27.89
N SER A 337 -2.02 -22.31 28.24
CA SER A 337 -2.08 -20.87 28.48
C SER A 337 -2.00 -20.09 27.17
N LEU A 338 -2.62 -18.92 27.12
CA LEU A 338 -2.77 -18.18 25.87
C LEU A 338 -2.63 -16.65 26.03
N ILE A 339 -2.01 -16.04 25.03
CA ILE A 339 -2.15 -14.61 24.74
C ILE A 339 -2.93 -14.53 23.43
N ARG A 340 -4.13 -13.96 23.44
CA ARG A 340 -4.99 -13.96 22.24
C ARG A 340 -5.52 -12.58 21.90
N ASN A 341 -5.47 -12.25 20.62
CA ASN A 341 -6.17 -11.13 20.04
C ASN A 341 -7.62 -11.52 19.71
N VAL A 342 -8.59 -10.73 20.15
CA VAL A 342 -10.02 -10.94 19.88
C VAL A 342 -10.66 -9.66 19.36
N ARG A 343 -11.77 -9.82 18.64
CA ARG A 343 -12.68 -8.74 18.30
C ARG A 343 -14.11 -9.14 18.63
N THR A 344 -14.88 -8.21 19.19
CA THR A 344 -16.27 -8.39 19.62
C THR A 344 -17.28 -7.94 18.57
N ASP A 345 -16.83 -7.38 17.45
CA ASP A 345 -17.66 -6.93 16.33
C ASP A 345 -17.91 -8.01 15.27
N GLY A 346 -17.38 -9.23 15.47
CA GLY A 346 -17.55 -10.36 14.57
C GLY A 346 -16.59 -10.36 13.37
N ILE A 347 -15.68 -9.39 13.27
CA ILE A 347 -14.62 -9.38 12.26
C ILE A 347 -13.43 -10.21 12.79
N PRO A 348 -12.73 -10.99 11.94
CA PRO A 348 -11.50 -11.67 12.36
C PRO A 348 -10.44 -10.68 12.91
N PRO A 349 -9.74 -11.02 13.99
CA PRO A 349 -8.62 -10.22 14.48
C PRO A 349 -7.51 -10.08 13.44
N ARG A 350 -6.94 -8.89 13.29
CA ARG A 350 -5.81 -8.65 12.38
C ARG A 350 -4.50 -8.75 13.14
N VAL A 351 -3.51 -9.41 12.56
CA VAL A 351 -2.23 -9.74 13.22
C VAL A 351 -1.46 -8.53 13.75
N GLY A 352 -1.49 -7.41 13.03
CA GLY A 352 -0.79 -6.18 13.42
C GLY A 352 -1.51 -5.31 14.45
N ASP A 353 -2.76 -5.64 14.79
CA ASP A 353 -3.53 -4.93 15.81
C ASP A 353 -3.09 -5.34 17.23
N LEU A 354 -2.59 -6.56 17.44
CA LEU A 354 -1.91 -6.96 18.69
C LEU A 354 -0.41 -7.08 18.43
N ARG A 355 0.39 -6.31 19.18
CA ARG A 355 1.85 -6.40 19.12
C ARG A 355 2.44 -6.74 20.49
N ILE A 356 3.33 -7.71 20.52
CA ILE A 356 4.11 -8.08 21.70
C ILE A 356 5.56 -7.69 21.38
N ILE A 357 6.05 -6.67 22.08
CA ILE A 357 7.33 -6.02 21.78
C ILE A 357 8.26 -6.20 22.98
N ILE A 358 9.35 -6.94 22.81
CA ILE A 358 10.31 -7.24 23.87
C ILE A 358 11.52 -6.31 23.71
N SER A 359 11.82 -5.58 24.77
CA SER A 359 12.86 -4.56 24.79
C SER A 359 14.22 -5.03 25.33
N THR A 360 14.28 -6.29 25.76
CA THR A 360 15.43 -6.93 26.42
C THR A 360 15.99 -8.06 25.57
N ASN A 361 17.16 -8.57 25.97
CA ASN A 361 17.73 -9.81 25.46
C ASN A 361 17.23 -11.06 26.20
N ASP A 362 16.27 -10.92 27.11
CA ASP A 362 15.65 -12.03 27.81
C ASP A 362 14.97 -13.02 26.85
N LYS A 363 14.92 -14.26 27.30
CA LYS A 363 14.30 -15.39 26.61
C LYS A 363 12.77 -15.32 26.65
N THR A 364 12.15 -15.71 25.54
CA THR A 364 10.74 -16.09 25.44
C THR A 364 10.61 -17.60 25.31
N GLU A 365 9.87 -18.23 26.21
CA GLU A 365 9.59 -19.66 26.26
C GLU A 365 8.13 -19.93 25.97
N ILE A 366 7.84 -20.73 24.94
CA ILE A 366 6.50 -21.26 24.68
C ILE A 366 6.57 -22.78 24.81
N LYS A 367 5.88 -23.35 25.80
CA LYS A 367 5.92 -24.79 26.14
C LYS A 367 4.54 -25.43 26.07
N ASP A 368 4.51 -26.75 25.88
CA ASP A 368 3.28 -27.53 25.78
C ASP A 368 2.33 -26.99 24.69
N THR A 369 1.03 -27.00 24.93
CA THR A 369 -0.03 -26.48 24.06
C THR A 369 -0.24 -24.97 24.19
N ALA A 370 0.78 -24.22 24.61
CA ALA A 370 0.67 -22.78 24.77
C ALA A 370 0.50 -22.08 23.42
N CYS A 371 -0.21 -20.95 23.41
CA CYS A 371 -0.49 -20.22 22.18
C CYS A 371 -0.32 -18.71 22.30
N ILE A 372 0.32 -18.11 21.29
CA ILE A 372 0.21 -16.68 20.98
C ILE A 372 -0.63 -16.55 19.72
N GLN A 373 -1.83 -15.98 19.83
CA GLN A 373 -2.83 -15.99 18.77
C GLN A 373 -3.04 -14.60 18.15
N ASN A 374 -2.93 -14.54 16.81
CA ASN A 374 -3.18 -13.38 15.95
C ASN A 374 -2.39 -12.14 16.38
N ALA A 375 -1.08 -12.29 16.56
CA ALA A 375 -0.19 -11.24 17.06
C ALA A 375 1.07 -11.06 16.20
N PHE A 376 1.60 -9.85 16.18
CA PHE A 376 2.97 -9.59 15.78
C PHE A 376 3.89 -9.66 17.00
N PHE A 377 4.81 -10.61 16.97
CA PHE A 377 5.81 -10.84 18.00
C PHE A 377 7.15 -10.27 17.54
N TYR A 378 7.70 -9.34 18.32
CA TYR A 378 8.95 -8.65 18.00
C TYR A 378 9.92 -8.65 19.19
N ALA A 379 11.02 -9.36 19.04
CA ALA A 379 12.08 -9.53 20.04
C ALA A 379 13.47 -9.33 19.40
N PRO A 380 13.83 -8.12 18.95
CA PRO A 380 15.03 -7.89 18.14
C PRO A 380 16.35 -8.22 18.84
N GLN A 381 16.34 -8.27 20.17
CA GLN A 381 17.50 -8.65 20.98
C GLN A 381 17.30 -9.97 21.73
N GLY A 382 16.07 -10.51 21.73
CA GLY A 382 15.67 -11.64 22.55
C GLY A 382 15.63 -12.94 21.77
N GLU A 383 15.73 -14.03 22.52
CA GLU A 383 15.62 -15.39 22.00
C GLU A 383 14.18 -15.88 22.11
N LEU A 384 13.66 -16.50 21.06
CA LEU A 384 12.40 -17.24 21.07
C LEU A 384 12.69 -18.74 21.08
N GLN A 385 12.31 -19.41 22.16
CA GLN A 385 12.33 -20.86 22.25
C GLN A 385 10.94 -21.46 22.09
N LEU A 386 10.82 -22.31 21.08
CA LEU A 386 9.63 -23.09 20.77
C LEU A 386 9.79 -24.50 21.35
N GLU A 387 9.29 -24.71 22.56
CA GLU A 387 9.30 -25.99 23.28
C GLU A 387 7.87 -26.58 23.39
N GLY A 388 6.99 -26.18 22.48
CA GLY A 388 5.59 -26.58 22.47
C GLY A 388 5.36 -28.02 22.00
N SER A 389 4.28 -28.64 22.46
CA SER A 389 3.75 -29.94 22.02
C SER A 389 2.22 -29.91 21.84
N GLY A 390 1.68 -30.64 20.85
CA GLY A 390 0.28 -30.56 20.39
C GLY A 390 -0.16 -29.20 19.79
N ASN A 391 -1.34 -29.17 19.14
CA ASN A 391 -1.87 -27.94 18.54
C ASN A 391 -2.29 -26.93 19.63
N GLY A 392 -1.46 -25.91 19.86
CA GLY A 392 -1.73 -24.88 20.87
C GLY A 392 -2.71 -23.83 20.40
N CYS A 393 -2.64 -23.45 19.12
CA CYS A 393 -3.47 -22.42 18.53
C CYS A 393 -4.66 -22.98 17.73
N PRO A 394 -5.72 -22.19 17.50
CA PRO A 394 -6.91 -22.68 16.80
C PRO A 394 -6.72 -22.87 15.29
N SER A 395 -5.63 -22.38 14.69
CA SER A 395 -5.37 -22.65 13.28
C SER A 395 -5.24 -24.15 13.03
N ASN A 396 -5.65 -24.59 11.83
CA ASN A 396 -5.71 -26.01 11.48
C ASN A 396 -4.32 -26.66 11.29
N LEU A 397 -3.24 -25.94 11.63
CA LEU A 397 -1.88 -26.23 11.17
C LEU A 397 -0.90 -26.42 12.33
N ASN A 398 -1.38 -26.96 13.46
CA ASN A 398 -0.53 -27.49 14.52
C ASN A 398 0.55 -26.48 14.98
N SER A 399 0.13 -25.30 15.42
CA SER A 399 1.02 -24.17 15.72
C SER A 399 0.98 -23.77 17.20
N ASN A 400 2.06 -23.14 17.66
CA ASN A 400 2.10 -22.45 18.97
C ASN A 400 2.06 -20.93 18.82
N ILE A 401 2.25 -20.44 17.60
CA ILE A 401 2.09 -19.03 17.26
C ILE A 401 1.25 -18.93 15.98
N ASP A 402 0.10 -18.28 16.08
CA ASP A 402 -0.62 -17.77 14.91
C ASP A 402 -0.26 -16.30 14.76
N GLY A 403 0.62 -15.95 13.82
CA GLY A 403 1.11 -14.57 13.72
C GLY A 403 2.38 -14.39 12.92
N VAL A 404 3.01 -13.23 13.11
CA VAL A 404 4.28 -12.86 12.49
C VAL A 404 5.34 -12.77 13.59
N VAL A 405 6.50 -13.37 13.37
CA VAL A 405 7.52 -13.60 14.41
C VAL A 405 8.88 -13.10 13.99
N TRP A 406 9.38 -12.06 14.66
CA TRP A 406 10.70 -11.50 14.42
C TRP A 406 11.51 -11.52 15.72
N ALA A 407 12.59 -12.29 15.77
CA ALA A 407 13.42 -12.44 16.96
C ALA A 407 14.92 -12.40 16.64
N LYS A 408 15.77 -12.16 17.64
CA LYS A 408 17.23 -12.27 17.47
C LYS A 408 17.60 -13.68 17.10
N GLU A 409 17.08 -14.62 17.88
CA GLU A 409 17.29 -16.06 17.70
C GLU A 409 15.96 -16.78 17.78
N ILE A 410 15.72 -17.73 16.89
CA ILE A 410 14.57 -18.63 16.93
C ILE A 410 15.12 -20.04 17.05
N ILE A 411 14.85 -20.69 18.18
CA ILE A 411 15.44 -21.99 18.51
C ILE A 411 14.34 -22.97 18.91
N ASN A 412 14.34 -24.15 18.30
CA ASN A 412 13.57 -25.29 18.77
C ASN A 412 14.47 -26.21 19.60
N ASN A 413 14.02 -26.58 20.80
CA ASN A 413 14.72 -27.49 21.71
C ASN A 413 13.89 -28.75 22.04
N SER A 414 12.87 -29.05 21.24
CA SER A 414 12.01 -30.22 21.45
C SER A 414 11.74 -30.95 20.14
N ASP A 415 11.54 -32.26 20.24
CA ASP A 415 11.27 -33.18 19.13
C ASP A 415 9.85 -33.07 18.55
N SER A 416 9.16 -31.94 18.78
CA SER A 416 7.80 -31.73 18.30
C SER A 416 7.82 -30.92 17.00
N ASP A 417 6.96 -31.26 16.03
CA ASP A 417 6.98 -30.64 14.68
C ASP A 417 6.15 -29.32 14.56
N LEU A 418 5.69 -28.73 15.67
CA LEU A 418 4.79 -27.56 15.64
C LEU A 418 5.53 -26.25 15.40
N GLY A 419 5.06 -25.40 14.49
CA GLY A 419 5.72 -24.12 14.34
C GLY A 419 4.79 -22.92 14.36
N ILE A 420 4.90 -22.14 13.32
CA ILE A 420 4.40 -20.77 13.22
C ILE A 420 3.45 -20.73 12.02
N ALA A 421 2.18 -20.44 12.29
CA ALA A 421 1.20 -20.22 11.25
C ALA A 421 1.10 -18.72 10.96
N VAL A 422 1.58 -18.30 9.79
CA VAL A 422 1.55 -16.90 9.38
C VAL A 422 0.23 -16.61 8.65
N PRO A 423 -0.57 -15.63 9.09
CA PRO A 423 -1.85 -15.35 8.45
C PRO A 423 -1.69 -14.78 7.03
N ASP A 424 -2.65 -15.08 6.16
CA ASP A 424 -2.71 -14.54 4.80
C ASP A 424 -2.99 -13.02 4.79
N ASP A 425 -3.82 -12.54 5.71
CA ASP A 425 -4.07 -11.10 5.87
C ASP A 425 -3.06 -10.47 6.81
N ILE A 426 -2.08 -9.78 6.21
CA ILE A 426 -1.09 -8.96 6.92
C ILE A 426 -1.24 -7.46 6.64
N SER A 427 -2.41 -7.02 6.17
CA SER A 427 -2.66 -5.61 5.79
C SER A 427 -2.40 -4.63 6.95
N SER A 428 -2.62 -5.08 8.19
CA SER A 428 -2.36 -4.36 9.43
C SER A 428 -0.87 -4.17 9.79
N LEU A 429 0.05 -4.78 9.03
CA LEU A 429 1.50 -4.73 9.23
C LEU A 429 2.23 -3.89 8.16
N SER A 430 1.52 -2.99 7.48
CA SER A 430 2.13 -2.14 6.45
C SER A 430 3.26 -1.25 6.98
N ASP A 431 3.16 -0.76 8.21
CA ASP A 431 4.20 0.02 8.89
C ASP A 431 5.42 -0.86 9.25
N VAL A 432 5.18 -2.09 9.68
CA VAL A 432 6.20 -3.10 9.97
C VAL A 432 6.94 -3.47 8.68
N ALA A 433 6.23 -3.74 7.59
CA ALA A 433 6.81 -3.99 6.27
C ALA A 433 7.73 -2.83 5.83
N ASN A 434 7.27 -1.59 5.98
CA ASN A 434 8.08 -0.40 5.65
C ASN A 434 9.36 -0.30 6.49
N SER A 435 9.36 -0.79 7.73
CA SER A 435 10.50 -0.67 8.64
C SER A 435 11.68 -1.56 8.23
N THR A 436 11.43 -2.64 7.49
CA THR A 436 12.44 -3.66 7.12
C THR A 436 13.48 -3.15 6.13
N GLY A 437 13.17 -2.10 5.38
CA GLY A 437 13.96 -1.71 4.23
C GLY A 437 13.96 -2.75 3.10
N LEU A 438 13.20 -3.85 3.20
CA LEU A 438 12.95 -4.70 2.05
C LEU A 438 12.26 -3.84 0.98
N PRO A 439 12.52 -4.05 -0.32
CA PRO A 439 11.70 -3.49 -1.36
C PRO A 439 10.30 -4.10 -1.24
N GLY A 440 9.48 -3.53 -0.36
CA GLY A 440 8.07 -3.80 -0.34
C GLY A 440 7.56 -3.40 -1.71
N SER A 441 6.99 -4.34 -2.45
CA SER A 441 6.34 -4.04 -3.71
C SER A 441 5.09 -3.23 -3.39
N LYS A 442 5.28 -1.92 -3.23
CA LYS A 442 4.19 -0.97 -3.28
C LYS A 442 3.58 -1.14 -4.66
N LYS A 443 2.25 -1.23 -4.72
CA LYS A 443 1.51 -1.20 -5.97
C LYS A 443 0.45 -0.13 -5.91
N PHE A 444 0.01 0.31 -7.07
CA PHE A 444 -1.26 1.01 -7.11
C PHE A 444 -2.39 0.04 -6.77
N GLY A 445 -3.26 0.47 -5.88
CA GLY A 445 -4.57 -0.13 -5.69
C GLY A 445 -5.62 0.62 -6.51
N SER A 446 -6.74 0.95 -5.88
CA SER A 446 -7.88 1.59 -6.53
C SER A 446 -7.63 3.07 -6.86
N VAL A 447 -8.21 3.52 -7.98
CA VAL A 447 -8.30 4.95 -8.31
C VAL A 447 -9.40 5.59 -7.45
N LYS A 448 -9.03 6.52 -6.58
CA LYS A 448 -9.97 7.28 -5.74
C LYS A 448 -10.57 8.46 -6.49
N THR A 449 -9.80 9.13 -7.33
CA THR A 449 -10.24 10.36 -8.01
C THR A 449 -9.53 10.54 -9.34
N TRP A 450 -10.28 11.00 -10.34
CA TRP A 450 -9.79 11.35 -11.67
C TRP A 450 -10.35 12.71 -12.07
N GLN A 451 -9.51 13.75 -12.14
CA GLN A 451 -9.97 15.12 -12.33
C GLN A 451 -9.14 15.87 -13.37
N ARG A 452 -9.83 16.49 -14.34
CA ARG A 452 -9.20 17.44 -15.25
C ARG A 452 -8.91 18.75 -14.52
N GLN A 453 -7.70 19.26 -14.67
CA GLN A 453 -7.30 20.55 -14.11
C GLN A 453 -7.27 21.62 -15.20
N GLN A 454 -7.71 22.83 -14.84
CA GLN A 454 -7.50 24.02 -15.67
C GLN A 454 -6.13 24.61 -15.30
N GLN A 455 -5.41 25.10 -16.32
CA GLN A 455 -4.03 25.56 -16.20
C GLN A 455 -3.92 27.03 -15.81
#